data_AF-A0A0B1SJ93-F1
#
_entry.id   AF-A0A0B1SJ93-F1
#
_cell.length_a   1.000
_cell.length_b   1.000
_cell.length_c   1.000
_cell.angle_alpha   90.00
_cell.angle_beta   90.00
_cell.angle_gamma   90.00
#
_symmetry.space_group_name_H-M   'P 1'
#
loop_
_entity.id
_entity.type
_entity.pdbx_description
1 polymer ?
#
loop_
_entity_poly.entity_id
_entity_poly.type
_entity_poly.pdbx_seq_one_letter_code
_entity_poly.pdbx_strand_id
1 'polypeptide(L)'
;MFALPIPIHRSVETLRKHLYTSIGELQATQDEDYNRYLFSRKEEIEMNGVEELYRLLLPNLCQYVVALLKVLLAAAPSNKAKNDALNILVDVLTPETDGSDVLSNSISLDHSTSSPLEESVRLAIDINRHKEIMVKATSSILLLLMKHLRLNHIYQFEYLCQHIVYGNGIPLLLKFLDQNMTRYVQSRYEIHAYNYPQAPLHFVRNRDEWPVLNSENVESGELDRRGMYYMWRNMFSSINLIRVLNKLVKGKQSRVMMLMVFKSAPILKRSLKIRLGLFQF
;
A
#
# COMPACT_ATOMS: atom_id res chain seq x y z
N MET A 1 28.23 43.31 10.32
CA MET A 1 27.18 44.22 9.82
C MET A 1 27.46 45.71 10.10
N PHE A 2 28.59 46.08 10.71
CA PHE A 2 28.79 47.43 11.28
C PHE A 2 29.18 48.55 10.28
N ALA A 3 28.97 48.36 8.97
CA ALA A 3 29.33 49.37 7.95
C ALA A 3 28.41 49.38 6.72
N LEU A 4 27.23 48.76 6.79
CA LEU A 4 26.33 48.68 5.65
C LEU A 4 25.31 49.83 5.66
N PRO A 5 24.91 50.35 4.49
CA PRO A 5 23.83 51.33 4.39
C PRO A 5 22.53 50.86 5.05
N ILE A 6 21.78 51.79 5.66
CA ILE A 6 20.48 51.55 6.32
C ILE A 6 19.49 50.74 5.45
N PRO A 7 19.39 50.96 4.13
CA PRO A 7 18.53 50.13 3.27
C PRO A 7 18.89 48.65 3.31
N ILE A 8 20.18 48.31 3.38
CA ILE A 8 20.65 46.91 3.44
C ILE A 8 20.27 46.30 4.79
N HIS A 9 20.37 47.05 5.88
CA HIS A 9 19.90 46.60 7.19
C HIS A 9 18.40 46.27 7.18
N ARG A 10 17.56 47.16 6.63
CA ARG A 10 16.11 46.91 6.50
C ARG A 10 15.80 45.73 5.59
N SER A 11 16.54 45.59 4.48
CA SER A 11 16.36 44.46 3.56
C SER A 11 16.69 43.12 4.23
N VAL A 12 17.79 43.05 5.01
CA VAL A 12 18.16 41.81 5.72
C VAL A 12 17.19 41.51 6.87
N GLU A 13 16.73 42.53 7.59
CA GLU A 13 15.71 42.36 8.64
C GLU A 13 14.39 41.84 8.04
N THR A 14 13.95 42.44 6.93
CA THR A 14 12.75 42.01 6.20
C THR A 14 12.92 40.58 5.70
N LEU A 15 14.09 40.24 5.14
CA LEU A 15 14.38 38.88 4.70
C LEU A 15 14.32 37.89 5.86
N ARG A 16 15.00 38.17 7.00
CA ARG A 16 15.00 37.27 8.17
C ARG A 16 13.62 37.08 8.76
N LYS A 17 12.78 38.12 8.76
CA LYS A 17 11.41 38.06 9.29
C LYS A 17 10.48 37.19 8.43
N HIS A 18 10.70 37.16 7.12
CA HIS A 18 9.83 36.44 6.17
C HIS A 18 10.46 35.18 5.57
N LEU A 19 11.70 34.86 5.95
CA LEU A 19 12.36 33.62 5.57
C LEU A 19 11.67 32.47 6.29
N TYR A 20 11.00 31.61 5.54
CA TYR A 20 10.42 30.40 6.09
C TYR A 20 11.54 29.49 6.61
N THR A 21 11.52 29.20 7.91
CA THR A 21 12.33 28.14 8.50
C THR A 21 11.46 26.93 8.70
N SER A 22 11.92 25.78 8.22
CA SER A 22 11.14 24.55 8.38
C SER A 22 11.17 24.08 9.84
N ILE A 23 10.09 23.42 10.29
CA ILE A 23 10.04 22.79 11.62
C ILE A 23 11.22 21.84 11.82
N GLY A 24 11.63 21.13 10.76
CA GLY A 24 12.77 20.20 10.82
C GLY A 24 14.11 20.89 11.06
N GLU A 25 14.32 22.10 10.51
CA GLU A 25 15.53 22.89 10.78
C GLU A 25 15.50 23.43 12.21
N LEU A 26 14.36 23.91 12.70
CA LEU A 26 14.21 24.36 14.09
C LEU A 26 14.53 23.22 15.07
N GLN A 27 13.95 22.05 14.86
CA GLN A 27 14.20 20.86 15.69
C GLN A 27 15.66 20.40 15.61
N ALA A 28 16.26 20.39 14.41
CA ALA A 28 17.66 20.01 14.25
C ALA A 28 18.61 20.97 14.99
N THR A 29 18.36 22.28 14.91
CA THR A 29 19.15 23.29 15.63
C THR A 29 18.96 23.19 17.15
N GLN A 30 17.74 22.92 17.62
CA GLN A 30 17.48 22.66 19.04
C GLN A 30 18.28 21.45 19.55
N ASP A 31 18.30 20.35 18.79
CA ASP A 31 19.09 19.17 19.15
C ASP A 31 20.60 19.41 19.11
N GLU A 32 21.11 20.23 18.19
CA GLU A 32 22.51 20.66 18.20
C GLU A 32 22.84 21.43 19.49
N ASP A 33 21.96 22.34 19.91
CA ASP A 33 22.09 23.07 21.16
C ASP A 33 22.04 22.15 22.39
N TYR A 34 21.11 21.18 22.43
CA TYR A 34 21.03 20.20 23.52
C TYR A 34 22.30 19.36 23.63
N ASN A 35 22.85 18.91 22.49
CA ASN A 35 24.11 18.18 22.46
C ASN A 35 25.30 19.05 22.89
N ARG A 36 25.28 20.34 22.57
CA ARG A 36 26.34 21.29 22.97
C ARG A 36 26.28 21.63 24.46
N TYR A 37 25.09 21.71 25.04
CA TYR A 37 24.85 22.16 26.40
C TYR A 37 24.14 21.09 27.26
N LEU A 38 24.65 19.86 27.21
CA LEU A 38 24.03 18.66 27.78
C LEU A 38 23.58 18.80 29.25
N PHE A 39 24.33 19.53 30.07
CA PHE A 39 24.03 19.70 31.50
C PHE A 39 23.21 20.96 31.82
N SER A 40 23.12 21.91 30.89
CA SER A 40 22.51 23.22 31.15
C SER A 40 21.14 23.39 30.50
N ARG A 41 20.84 22.62 29.45
CA ARG A 41 19.53 22.61 28.80
C ARG A 41 18.90 21.22 28.93
N LYS A 42 17.64 21.19 29.33
CA LYS A 42 16.78 20.01 29.27
C LYS A 42 15.81 20.18 28.11
N GLU A 43 15.54 19.08 27.42
CA GLU A 43 14.51 19.03 26.38
C GLU A 43 13.12 19.05 27.03
N GLU A 44 12.29 20.01 26.61
CA GLU A 44 10.89 20.07 27.00
C GLU A 44 10.04 19.39 25.92
N ILE A 45 9.50 18.22 26.24
CA ILE A 45 8.71 17.41 25.30
C ILE A 45 7.22 17.60 25.60
N GLU A 46 6.49 18.19 24.66
CA GLU A 46 5.03 18.31 24.74
C GLU A 46 4.37 16.92 24.69
N MET A 47 3.54 16.60 25.69
CA MET A 47 2.84 15.33 25.78
C MET A 47 1.60 15.31 24.89
N ASN A 48 1.80 15.04 23.61
CA ASN A 48 0.71 14.86 22.64
C ASN A 48 0.37 13.37 22.46
N GLY A 49 -0.82 13.05 21.94
CA GLY A 49 -1.22 11.64 21.72
C GLY A 49 -0.29 10.87 20.78
N VAL A 50 0.40 11.58 19.87
CA VAL A 50 1.45 10.98 19.01
C VAL A 50 2.71 10.63 19.80
N GLU A 51 3.08 11.48 20.76
CA GLU A 51 4.24 11.27 21.64
C GLU A 51 4.00 10.11 22.61
N GLU A 52 2.79 10.02 23.18
CA GLU A 52 2.38 8.87 23.99
C GLU A 52 2.46 7.57 23.19
N LEU A 53 1.90 7.55 21.97
CA LEU A 53 2.00 6.42 21.06
C LEU A 53 3.46 6.07 20.74
N TYR A 54 4.30 7.07 20.46
CA TYR A 54 5.71 6.83 20.14
C TYR A 54 6.47 6.18 21.31
N ARG A 55 6.26 6.64 22.54
CA ARG A 55 6.91 6.04 23.72
C ARG A 55 6.47 4.60 23.98
N LEU A 56 5.21 4.28 23.73
CA LEU A 56 4.71 2.91 23.83
C LEU A 56 5.29 2.01 22.72
N LEU A 57 5.48 2.56 21.52
CA LEU A 57 6.08 1.83 20.40
C LEU A 57 7.59 1.65 20.53
N LEU A 58 8.30 2.60 21.14
CA LEU A 58 9.76 2.71 21.13
C LEU A 58 10.50 1.42 21.55
N PRO A 59 10.15 0.73 22.66
CA PRO A 59 10.90 -0.45 23.11
C PRO A 59 10.90 -1.59 22.11
N ASN A 60 9.80 -1.74 21.35
CA ASN A 60 9.59 -2.84 20.40
C ASN A 60 9.45 -2.34 18.96
N LEU A 61 9.89 -1.11 18.66
CA LEU A 61 9.63 -0.45 17.38
C LEU A 61 10.14 -1.27 16.19
N CYS A 62 11.35 -1.83 16.31
CA CYS A 62 11.94 -2.70 15.29
C CYS A 62 11.04 -3.92 15.02
N GLN A 63 10.52 -4.57 16.06
CA GLN A 63 9.65 -5.73 15.92
C GLN A 63 8.33 -5.38 15.22
N TYR A 64 7.71 -4.25 15.58
CA TYR A 64 6.50 -3.77 14.92
C TYR A 64 6.73 -3.44 13.45
N VAL A 65 7.83 -2.76 13.13
CA VAL A 65 8.20 -2.46 11.74
C VAL A 65 8.43 -3.74 10.95
N VAL A 66 9.20 -4.68 11.48
CA VAL A 66 9.44 -5.98 10.83
C VAL A 66 8.13 -6.76 10.65
N ALA A 67 7.22 -6.73 11.63
CA ALA A 67 5.92 -7.37 11.51
C ALA A 67 5.10 -6.76 10.37
N LEU A 68 5.03 -5.43 10.27
CA LEU A 68 4.36 -4.75 9.16
C LEU A 68 4.99 -5.12 7.80
N LEU A 69 6.32 -5.17 7.71
CA LEU A 69 7.00 -5.58 6.48
C LEU A 69 6.77 -7.06 6.13
N LYS A 70 6.67 -7.96 7.11
CA LYS A 70 6.33 -9.38 6.90
C LYS A 70 4.89 -9.55 6.42
N VAL A 71 3.95 -8.82 7.00
CA VAL A 71 2.54 -8.78 6.55
C VAL A 71 2.47 -8.31 5.09
N LEU A 72 3.21 -7.24 4.76
CA LEU A 72 3.31 -6.75 3.40
C LEU A 72 3.94 -7.81 2.47
N LEU A 73 5.03 -8.47 2.88
CA LEU A 73 5.67 -9.53 2.09
C LEU A 73 4.76 -10.73 1.84
N ALA A 74 3.93 -11.14 2.81
CA ALA A 74 2.98 -12.23 2.66
C ALA A 74 1.91 -11.93 1.58
N ALA A 75 1.57 -10.66 1.41
CA ALA A 75 0.64 -10.19 0.39
C ALA A 75 1.32 -9.82 -0.94
N ALA A 76 2.65 -9.99 -1.05
CA ALA A 76 3.39 -9.66 -2.27
C ALA A 76 3.01 -10.55 -3.45
N PRO A 77 3.03 -10.00 -4.68
CA PRO A 77 2.84 -10.80 -5.89
C PRO A 77 3.92 -11.90 -5.91
N SER A 78 3.47 -13.16 -5.99
CA SER A 78 4.34 -14.31 -6.12
C SER A 78 4.45 -14.69 -7.58
N ASN A 79 5.69 -14.77 -8.10
CA ASN A 79 5.96 -15.17 -9.48
C ASN A 79 5.74 -16.68 -9.74
N LYS A 80 5.33 -17.47 -8.74
CA LYS A 80 4.96 -18.87 -8.96
C LYS A 80 3.52 -18.95 -9.48
N ALA A 81 3.41 -19.36 -10.74
CA ALA A 81 2.22 -19.73 -11.50
C ALA A 81 1.10 -20.33 -10.63
N LYS A 82 0.22 -19.48 -10.10
CA LYS A 82 -1.07 -19.86 -9.49
C LYS A 82 -2.27 -19.34 -10.28
N ASN A 83 -2.03 -18.68 -11.43
CA ASN A 83 -3.08 -18.17 -12.32
C ASN A 83 -3.58 -19.22 -13.32
N ASP A 84 -2.84 -20.31 -13.55
CA ASP A 84 -3.24 -21.32 -14.54
C ASP A 84 -4.53 -22.04 -14.14
N ALA A 85 -4.75 -22.32 -12.85
CA ALA A 85 -5.99 -22.93 -12.37
C ALA A 85 -7.23 -22.03 -12.53
N LEU A 86 -7.05 -20.71 -12.51
CA LEU A 86 -8.14 -19.74 -12.64
C LEU A 86 -8.49 -19.51 -14.13
N ASN A 87 -7.48 -19.50 -15.01
CA ASN A 87 -7.68 -19.44 -16.46
C ASN A 87 -8.28 -20.74 -17.02
N ILE A 88 -7.80 -21.91 -16.57
CA ILE A 88 -8.35 -23.21 -16.97
C ILE A 88 -9.84 -23.29 -16.63
N LEU A 89 -10.27 -22.69 -15.52
CA LEU A 89 -11.66 -22.74 -15.12
C LEU A 89 -12.54 -21.69 -15.81
N VAL A 90 -12.01 -20.52 -16.15
CA VAL A 90 -12.73 -19.59 -17.04
C VAL A 90 -13.03 -20.29 -18.37
N ASP A 91 -12.06 -20.99 -18.95
CA ASP A 91 -12.27 -21.81 -20.16
C ASP A 91 -13.28 -22.96 -19.96
N VAL A 92 -13.36 -23.56 -18.76
CA VAL A 92 -14.34 -24.62 -18.45
C VAL A 92 -15.73 -24.07 -18.13
N LEU A 93 -15.84 -22.84 -17.63
CA LEU A 93 -17.10 -22.16 -17.31
C LEU A 93 -17.68 -21.39 -18.51
N THR A 94 -16.89 -21.10 -19.55
CA THR A 94 -17.35 -20.56 -20.84
C THR A 94 -17.46 -21.70 -21.86
N PRO A 95 -18.64 -22.32 -22.06
CA PRO A 95 -18.82 -23.28 -23.14
C PRO A 95 -19.00 -22.51 -24.45
N GLU A 96 -17.91 -22.03 -25.06
CA GLU A 96 -17.92 -21.71 -26.48
C GLU A 96 -17.48 -22.96 -27.26
N THR A 97 -18.50 -23.62 -27.81
CA THR A 97 -18.47 -24.57 -28.93
C THR A 97 -17.22 -24.50 -29.80
N ASP A 98 -16.40 -25.55 -29.77
CA ASP A 98 -16.13 -26.38 -30.95
C ASP A 98 -15.50 -27.73 -30.57
N GLY A 99 -16.03 -28.79 -31.18
CA GLY A 99 -16.00 -30.14 -30.64
C GLY A 99 -14.66 -30.88 -30.66
N SER A 100 -14.47 -31.75 -29.68
CA SER A 100 -14.07 -33.14 -29.89
C SER A 100 -14.01 -33.86 -28.54
N ASP A 101 -14.51 -35.08 -28.57
CA ASP A 101 -14.54 -36.05 -27.49
C ASP A 101 -13.21 -36.13 -26.73
N VAL A 102 -13.28 -36.10 -25.40
CA VAL A 102 -12.71 -37.08 -24.45
C VAL A 102 -12.89 -36.50 -23.05
N LEU A 103 -13.38 -37.34 -22.14
CA LEU A 103 -13.69 -37.10 -20.71
C LEU A 103 -15.16 -36.82 -20.37
N SER A 104 -16.07 -37.57 -20.99
CA SER A 104 -17.16 -38.16 -20.21
C SER A 104 -16.56 -39.14 -19.19
N ASN A 105 -16.75 -38.92 -17.88
CA ASN A 105 -17.18 -39.96 -16.95
C ASN A 105 -17.51 -39.34 -15.57
N SER A 106 -18.78 -39.54 -15.19
CA SER A 106 -19.41 -39.27 -13.89
C SER A 106 -19.40 -37.82 -13.38
N ILE A 107 -20.31 -36.99 -13.91
CA ILE A 107 -20.89 -35.89 -13.14
C ILE A 107 -22.39 -36.17 -13.08
N SER A 108 -22.78 -36.92 -12.05
CA SER A 108 -24.17 -37.04 -11.63
C SER A 108 -24.64 -35.65 -11.24
N LEU A 109 -25.62 -35.13 -11.98
CA LEU A 109 -26.24 -33.83 -11.79
C LEU A 109 -27.25 -33.93 -10.64
N ASP A 110 -26.77 -34.00 -9.40
CA ASP A 110 -27.61 -33.88 -8.21
C ASP A 110 -27.40 -32.52 -7.55
N HIS A 111 -28.52 -31.81 -7.37
CA HIS A 111 -28.68 -30.42 -6.93
C HIS A 111 -28.37 -30.21 -5.43
N SER A 112 -27.34 -30.83 -4.88
CA SER A 112 -27.09 -30.80 -3.42
C SER A 112 -25.63 -30.79 -2.99
N THR A 113 -24.66 -30.63 -3.89
CA THR A 113 -23.26 -30.47 -3.49
C THR A 113 -22.68 -29.29 -4.24
N SER A 114 -22.23 -28.28 -3.49
CA SER A 114 -21.25 -27.32 -3.98
C SER A 114 -20.15 -28.12 -4.66
N SER A 115 -19.94 -27.88 -5.96
CA SER A 115 -18.86 -28.58 -6.64
C SER A 115 -17.54 -28.16 -5.96
N PRO A 116 -16.62 -29.09 -5.66
CA PRO A 116 -15.35 -28.75 -4.99
C PRO A 116 -14.53 -27.70 -5.78
N LEU A 117 -14.83 -27.56 -7.08
CA LEU A 117 -14.32 -26.53 -7.97
C LEU A 117 -14.84 -25.13 -7.61
N GLU A 118 -16.14 -24.94 -7.40
CA GLU A 118 -16.73 -23.66 -6.98
C GLU A 118 -16.15 -23.15 -5.65
N GLU A 119 -15.99 -24.04 -4.68
CA GLU A 119 -15.38 -23.70 -3.38
C GLU A 119 -13.93 -23.26 -3.54
N SER A 120 -13.17 -23.94 -4.40
CA SER A 120 -11.77 -23.60 -4.66
C SER A 120 -11.60 -22.21 -5.30
N VAL A 121 -12.52 -21.81 -6.19
CA VAL A 121 -12.53 -20.49 -6.83
C VAL A 121 -12.87 -19.41 -5.85
N ARG A 122 -13.94 -19.62 -5.07
CA ARG A 122 -14.35 -18.69 -4.03
C ARG A 122 -13.20 -18.43 -3.07
N LEU A 123 -12.52 -19.49 -2.64
CA LEU A 123 -11.34 -19.40 -1.79
C LEU A 123 -10.19 -18.64 -2.47
N ALA A 124 -9.92 -18.90 -3.76
CA ALA A 124 -8.86 -18.20 -4.49
C ALA A 124 -9.13 -16.70 -4.64
N ILE A 125 -10.36 -16.31 -4.95
CA ILE A 125 -10.79 -14.91 -5.02
C ILE A 125 -10.67 -14.25 -3.65
N ASP A 126 -11.15 -14.90 -2.59
CA ASP A 126 -11.11 -14.36 -1.23
C ASP A 126 -9.67 -14.19 -0.72
N ILE A 127 -8.78 -15.15 -0.98
CA ILE A 127 -7.34 -15.05 -0.66
C ILE A 127 -6.73 -13.81 -1.33
N ASN A 128 -7.02 -13.57 -2.61
CA ASN A 128 -6.46 -12.43 -3.32
C ASN A 128 -7.07 -11.11 -2.84
N ARG A 129 -8.38 -11.06 -2.56
CA ARG A 129 -9.04 -9.92 -1.91
C ARG A 129 -8.41 -9.60 -0.56
N HIS A 130 -8.14 -10.63 0.25
CA HIS A 130 -7.52 -10.47 1.55
C HIS A 130 -6.12 -9.85 1.42
N LYS A 131 -5.32 -10.29 0.44
CA LYS A 131 -4.03 -9.66 0.13
C LYS A 131 -4.19 -8.19 -0.22
N GLU A 132 -5.16 -7.80 -1.06
CA GLU A 132 -5.40 -6.37 -1.36
C GLU A 132 -5.70 -5.55 -0.10
N ILE A 133 -6.53 -6.10 0.80
CA ILE A 133 -6.90 -5.46 2.07
C ILE A 133 -5.67 -5.32 2.98
N MET A 134 -4.86 -6.37 3.10
CA MET A 134 -3.62 -6.35 3.88
C MET A 134 -2.66 -5.27 3.36
N VAL A 135 -2.40 -5.21 2.05
CA VAL A 135 -1.51 -4.20 1.46
C VAL A 135 -2.06 -2.79 1.69
N LYS A 136 -3.37 -2.60 1.55
CA LYS A 136 -4.03 -1.30 1.82
C LYS A 136 -3.85 -0.88 3.27
N ALA A 137 -4.13 -1.76 4.23
CA ALA A 137 -4.01 -1.48 5.65
C ALA A 137 -2.56 -1.17 6.02
N THR A 138 -1.62 -2.05 5.66
CA THR A 138 -0.20 -1.90 6.01
C THR A 138 0.43 -0.66 5.38
N SER A 139 0.16 -0.38 4.10
CA SER A 139 0.68 0.82 3.44
C SER A 139 0.15 2.12 4.05
N SER A 140 -1.11 2.12 4.52
CA SER A 140 -1.72 3.25 5.23
C SER A 140 -1.08 3.46 6.58
N ILE A 141 -0.94 2.39 7.37
CA ILE A 141 -0.33 2.44 8.71
C ILE A 141 1.09 2.99 8.61
N LEU A 142 1.91 2.44 7.70
CA LEU A 142 3.27 2.93 7.48
C LEU A 142 3.29 4.42 7.09
N LEU A 143 2.45 4.83 6.15
CA LEU A 143 2.43 6.23 5.70
C LEU A 143 1.94 7.19 6.80
N LEU A 144 0.94 6.80 7.59
CA LEU A 144 0.41 7.61 8.68
C LEU A 144 1.44 7.73 9.81
N LEU A 145 2.06 6.62 10.24
CA LEU A 145 3.14 6.65 11.23
C LEU A 145 4.26 7.58 10.79
N MET A 146 4.73 7.46 9.55
CA MET A 146 5.75 8.36 9.00
C MET A 146 5.32 9.83 8.97
N LYS A 147 4.03 10.13 8.74
CA LYS A 147 3.53 11.51 8.72
C LYS A 147 3.43 12.09 10.12
N HIS A 148 2.80 11.37 11.05
CA HIS A 148 2.59 11.84 12.41
C HIS A 148 3.91 11.95 13.18
N LEU A 149 4.81 10.97 13.07
CA LEU A 149 6.12 11.06 13.71
C LEU A 149 6.96 12.21 13.14
N ARG A 150 6.86 12.51 11.83
CA ARG A 150 7.59 13.64 11.25
C ARG A 150 7.06 15.00 11.70
N LEU A 151 5.75 15.10 11.95
CA LEU A 151 5.15 16.31 12.51
C LEU A 151 5.51 16.49 13.98
N ASN A 152 5.67 15.38 14.71
CA ASN A 152 6.08 15.41 16.11
C ASN A 152 7.58 15.73 16.24
N HIS A 153 8.45 14.88 15.70
CA HIS A 153 9.89 15.10 15.73
C HIS A 153 10.63 14.49 14.54
N ILE A 154 11.55 15.24 13.93
CA ILE A 154 12.30 14.80 12.76
C ILE A 154 13.12 13.52 13.01
N TYR A 155 13.68 13.34 14.22
CA TYR A 155 14.46 12.15 14.55
C TYR A 155 13.60 10.92 14.86
N GLN A 156 12.40 11.08 15.42
CA GLN A 156 11.46 9.96 15.58
C GLN A 156 11.07 9.39 14.22
N PHE A 157 10.80 10.28 13.25
CA PHE A 157 10.57 9.90 11.87
C PHE A 157 11.78 9.19 11.25
N GLU A 158 12.99 9.74 11.40
CA GLU A 158 14.19 9.14 10.82
C GLU A 158 14.51 7.77 11.45
N TYR A 159 14.29 7.61 12.75
CA TYR A 159 14.46 6.36 13.47
C TYR A 159 13.50 5.27 12.95
N LEU A 160 12.21 5.61 12.77
CA LEU A 160 11.24 4.71 12.10
C LEU A 160 11.70 4.34 10.69
N CYS A 161 12.13 5.32 9.89
CA CYS A 161 12.59 5.10 8.52
C CYS A 161 13.81 4.18 8.47
N GLN A 162 14.74 4.33 9.42
CA GLN A 162 15.93 3.51 9.49
C GLN A 162 15.58 2.04 9.72
N HIS A 163 14.65 1.75 10.63
CA HIS A 163 14.15 0.38 10.86
C HIS A 163 13.45 -0.20 9.62
N ILE A 164 12.69 0.61 8.88
CA ILE A 164 12.06 0.17 7.62
C ILE A 164 13.15 -0.21 6.59
N VAL A 165 14.21 0.58 6.47
CA VAL A 165 15.31 0.31 5.54
C VAL A 165 16.09 -0.94 5.96
N TYR A 166 16.42 -1.09 7.24
CA TYR A 166 17.11 -2.27 7.77
C TYR A 166 16.27 -3.56 7.65
N GLY A 167 14.95 -3.46 7.75
CA GLY A 167 14.02 -4.57 7.49
C GLY A 167 13.86 -4.94 6.01
N ASN A 168 14.73 -4.47 5.11
CA ASN A 168 14.62 -4.64 3.64
C ASN A 168 13.33 -4.05 3.05
N GLY A 169 12.83 -2.97 3.64
CA GLY A 169 11.61 -2.28 3.19
C GLY A 169 11.73 -1.72 1.77
N ILE A 170 12.86 -1.08 1.41
CA ILE A 170 13.06 -0.55 0.04
C ILE A 170 12.96 -1.65 -1.03
N PRO A 171 13.73 -2.76 -0.96
CA PRO A 171 13.59 -3.88 -1.89
C PRO A 171 12.16 -4.42 -1.97
N LEU A 172 11.48 -4.56 -0.83
CA LEU A 172 10.11 -5.05 -0.77
C LEU A 172 9.13 -4.13 -1.49
N LEU A 173 9.20 -2.82 -1.22
CA LEU A 173 8.37 -1.81 -1.89
C LEU A 173 8.60 -1.83 -3.41
N LEU A 174 9.86 -1.92 -3.84
CA LEU A 174 10.19 -2.01 -5.27
C LEU A 174 9.65 -3.30 -5.89
N LYS A 175 9.73 -4.44 -5.22
CA LYS A 175 9.15 -5.71 -5.69
C LYS A 175 7.65 -5.60 -5.91
N PHE A 176 6.93 -4.91 -5.03
CA PHE A 176 5.51 -4.63 -5.20
C PHE A 176 5.21 -3.71 -6.39
N LEU A 177 6.07 -2.74 -6.65
CA LEU A 177 5.92 -1.80 -7.76
C LEU A 177 6.34 -2.42 -9.11
N ASP A 178 7.13 -3.50 -9.10
CA ASP A 178 7.62 -4.15 -10.32
C ASP A 178 6.62 -5.09 -10.99
N GLN A 179 5.49 -5.38 -10.36
CA GLN A 179 4.42 -6.14 -11.00
C GLN A 179 3.77 -5.34 -12.14
N ASN A 180 2.98 -6.02 -12.98
CA ASN A 180 2.19 -5.34 -14.00
C ASN A 180 1.11 -4.48 -13.32
N MET A 181 1.44 -3.21 -13.07
CA MET A 181 0.59 -2.30 -12.30
C MET A 181 -0.76 -2.07 -12.97
N THR A 182 -0.82 -2.10 -14.31
CA THR A 182 -2.10 -2.02 -15.05
C THR A 182 -3.00 -3.19 -14.69
N ARG A 183 -2.51 -4.43 -14.77
CA ARG A 183 -3.27 -5.62 -14.36
C ARG A 183 -3.60 -5.62 -12.87
N TYR A 184 -2.69 -5.17 -12.02
CA TYR A 184 -2.91 -5.10 -10.58
C TYR A 184 -4.02 -4.12 -10.22
N VAL A 185 -4.08 -2.94 -10.85
CA VAL A 185 -5.18 -1.99 -10.58
C VAL A 185 -6.48 -2.44 -11.27
N GLN A 186 -6.42 -3.22 -12.35
CA GLN A 186 -7.60 -3.77 -13.03
C GLN A 186 -8.09 -5.11 -12.46
N SER A 187 -7.48 -5.64 -11.39
CA SER A 187 -7.84 -6.95 -10.85
C SER A 187 -9.28 -6.96 -10.32
N ARG A 188 -9.98 -8.09 -10.50
CA ARG A 188 -11.35 -8.28 -10.01
C ARG A 188 -11.33 -9.41 -8.98
N TYR A 189 -11.18 -9.04 -7.72
CA TYR A 189 -11.30 -9.98 -6.60
C TYR A 189 -12.50 -9.63 -5.70
N GLU A 190 -13.63 -9.32 -6.33
CA GLU A 190 -14.90 -9.08 -5.66
C GLU A 190 -15.99 -9.91 -6.31
N ILE A 191 -16.76 -10.62 -5.50
CA ILE A 191 -17.94 -11.36 -5.93
C ILE A 191 -19.14 -10.63 -5.34
N HIS A 192 -19.85 -9.85 -6.17
CA HIS A 192 -20.91 -8.97 -5.71
C HIS A 192 -22.04 -9.71 -4.99
N ALA A 193 -22.37 -10.92 -5.44
CA ALA A 193 -23.37 -11.78 -4.80
C ALA A 193 -23.05 -12.10 -3.32
N TYR A 194 -21.78 -12.19 -2.95
CA TYR A 194 -21.34 -12.50 -1.57
C TYR A 194 -20.96 -11.26 -0.76
N ASN A 195 -21.08 -10.06 -1.31
CA ASN A 195 -20.79 -8.84 -0.56
C ASN A 195 -21.96 -8.44 0.35
N TYR A 196 -21.65 -7.80 1.47
CA TYR A 196 -22.66 -7.17 2.31
C TYR A 196 -23.24 -5.93 1.57
N PRO A 197 -24.56 -5.69 1.61
CA PRO A 197 -25.61 -6.46 2.29
C PRO A 197 -26.27 -7.53 1.40
N GLN A 198 -25.83 -7.73 0.16
CA GLN A 198 -26.47 -8.61 -0.82
C GLN A 198 -26.52 -10.08 -0.36
N ALA A 199 -25.44 -10.60 0.20
CA ALA A 199 -25.40 -12.00 0.64
C ALA A 199 -26.42 -12.29 1.77
N PRO A 200 -26.46 -11.50 2.86
CA PRO A 200 -27.50 -11.67 3.89
C PRO A 200 -28.93 -11.47 3.37
N LEU A 201 -29.15 -10.53 2.45
CA LEU A 201 -30.48 -10.30 1.87
C LEU A 201 -30.94 -11.48 1.00
N HIS A 202 -30.04 -12.07 0.22
CA HIS A 202 -30.31 -13.28 -0.56
C HIS A 202 -30.65 -14.46 0.34
N PHE A 203 -29.86 -14.66 1.40
CA PHE A 203 -30.06 -15.72 2.38
C PHE A 203 -31.45 -15.68 3.01
N VAL A 204 -31.88 -14.49 3.48
CA VAL A 204 -33.22 -14.30 4.06
C VAL A 204 -34.33 -14.49 3.01
N ARG A 205 -34.13 -14.02 1.78
CA ARG A 205 -35.14 -14.10 0.71
C ARG A 205 -35.34 -15.52 0.18
N ASN A 206 -34.28 -16.32 0.16
CA ASN A 206 -34.25 -17.64 -0.46
C ASN A 206 -34.23 -18.78 0.55
N ARG A 207 -34.86 -18.58 1.72
CA ARG A 207 -35.08 -19.63 2.74
C ARG A 207 -33.78 -20.27 3.25
N ASP A 208 -32.85 -19.45 3.72
CA ASP A 208 -31.57 -19.87 4.29
C ASP A 208 -30.59 -20.50 3.28
N GLU A 209 -30.76 -20.19 2.00
CA GLU A 209 -29.85 -20.59 0.92
C GLU A 209 -28.88 -19.46 0.52
N TRP A 210 -27.59 -19.76 0.52
CA TRP A 210 -26.57 -18.84 0.05
C TRP A 210 -26.61 -18.68 -1.48
N PRO A 211 -26.18 -17.52 -2.03
CA PRO A 211 -26.02 -17.36 -3.46
C PRO A 211 -25.13 -18.46 -4.05
N VAL A 212 -25.51 -19.01 -5.20
CA VAL A 212 -24.69 -19.95 -5.96
C VAL A 212 -23.72 -19.17 -6.85
N LEU A 213 -22.53 -19.72 -7.05
CA LEU A 213 -21.52 -19.11 -7.90
C LEU A 213 -21.75 -19.55 -9.35
N ASN A 214 -22.13 -18.61 -10.20
CA ASN A 214 -22.44 -18.80 -11.62
C ASN A 214 -21.64 -17.77 -12.44
N SER A 215 -21.41 -18.06 -13.73
CA SER A 215 -20.63 -17.22 -14.64
C SER A 215 -21.09 -15.77 -14.64
N GLU A 216 -22.39 -15.53 -14.64
CA GLU A 216 -23.00 -14.19 -14.56
C GLU A 216 -22.65 -13.43 -13.27
N ASN A 217 -22.47 -14.12 -12.13
CA ASN A 217 -22.09 -13.51 -10.85
C ASN A 217 -20.59 -13.20 -10.74
N VAL A 218 -19.75 -13.94 -11.48
CA VAL A 218 -18.30 -13.72 -11.58
C VAL A 218 -18.00 -12.61 -12.60
N GLU A 219 -18.80 -12.54 -13.67
CA GLU A 219 -18.66 -11.61 -14.78
C GLU A 219 -19.57 -10.38 -14.71
N SER A 220 -20.32 -10.20 -13.60
CA SER A 220 -21.25 -9.08 -13.37
C SER A 220 -20.59 -7.67 -13.27
N GLY A 221 -19.54 -7.44 -14.06
CA GLY A 221 -18.99 -6.16 -14.43
C GLY A 221 -19.60 -5.56 -15.71
N GLU A 222 -20.78 -6.02 -16.16
CA GLU A 222 -21.46 -5.44 -17.34
C GLU A 222 -21.77 -3.93 -17.20
N LEU A 223 -21.74 -3.35 -15.99
CA LEU A 223 -21.90 -1.91 -15.80
C LEU A 223 -20.71 -1.05 -16.30
N ASP A 224 -19.56 -1.64 -16.66
CA ASP A 224 -18.36 -0.89 -17.08
C ASP A 224 -18.19 -0.73 -18.61
N ARG A 225 -19.24 -0.95 -19.41
CA ARG A 225 -19.23 -0.75 -20.88
C ARG A 225 -18.92 0.69 -21.35
N ARG A 226 -18.56 1.64 -20.46
CA ARG A 226 -18.16 3.01 -20.83
C ARG A 226 -16.85 3.52 -20.20
N GLY A 227 -16.11 2.73 -19.43
CA GLY A 227 -14.88 3.22 -18.78
C GLY A 227 -13.83 2.17 -18.48
N MET A 228 -12.57 2.60 -18.34
CA MET A 228 -11.51 1.75 -17.78
C MET A 228 -11.80 1.53 -16.29
N TYR A 229 -11.97 0.27 -15.88
CA TYR A 229 -12.14 -0.09 -14.49
C TYR A 229 -10.83 0.05 -13.69
N TYR A 230 -10.94 0.53 -12.45
CA TYR A 230 -9.82 0.57 -11.51
C TYR A 230 -10.27 0.20 -10.10
N MET A 231 -9.58 -0.78 -9.50
CA MET A 231 -9.70 -1.12 -8.10
C MET A 231 -9.11 -0.05 -7.21
N TRP A 232 -9.99 0.66 -6.48
CA TRP A 232 -9.58 1.71 -5.57
C TRP A 232 -8.63 1.23 -4.48
N ARG A 233 -8.80 0.00 -3.95
CA ARG A 233 -7.89 -0.56 -2.92
C ARG A 233 -6.46 -0.65 -3.42
N ASN A 234 -6.27 -1.16 -4.63
CA ASN A 234 -4.95 -1.38 -5.22
C ASN A 234 -4.32 -0.07 -5.65
N MET A 235 -5.13 0.81 -6.23
CA MET A 235 -4.72 2.16 -6.62
C MET A 235 -4.22 2.97 -5.41
N PHE A 236 -5.01 3.01 -4.33
CA PHE A 236 -4.66 3.67 -3.08
C PHE A 236 -3.41 3.05 -2.43
N SER A 237 -3.30 1.72 -2.42
CA SER A 237 -2.12 1.02 -1.93
C SER A 237 -0.85 1.42 -2.69
N SER A 238 -0.91 1.39 -4.03
CA SER A 238 0.24 1.75 -4.88
C SER A 238 0.69 3.20 -4.67
N ILE A 239 -0.25 4.14 -4.54
CA ILE A 239 0.06 5.55 -4.21
C ILE A 239 0.75 5.63 -2.85
N ASN A 240 0.24 4.93 -1.83
CA ASN A 240 0.84 4.94 -0.50
C ASN A 240 2.26 4.35 -0.51
N LEU A 241 2.48 3.22 -1.20
CA LEU A 241 3.79 2.59 -1.31
C LEU A 241 4.81 3.52 -2.01
N ILE A 242 4.41 4.22 -3.06
CA ILE A 242 5.26 5.23 -3.73
C ILE A 242 5.57 6.40 -2.77
N ARG A 243 4.57 6.88 -2.02
CA ARG A 243 4.77 7.96 -1.04
C ARG A 243 5.69 7.55 0.11
N VAL A 244 5.56 6.32 0.59
CA VAL A 244 6.47 5.74 1.59
C VAL A 244 7.88 5.67 1.01
N LEU A 245 8.05 5.11 -0.20
CA LEU A 245 9.34 5.03 -0.86
C LEU A 245 10.01 6.41 -1.03
N ASN A 246 9.25 7.41 -1.48
CA ASN A 246 9.74 8.78 -1.60
C ASN A 246 10.19 9.35 -0.25
N LYS A 247 9.40 9.14 0.81
CA LYS A 247 9.76 9.59 2.17
C LYS A 247 11.02 8.91 2.71
N LEU A 248 11.24 7.64 2.39
CA LEU A 248 12.45 6.93 2.80
C LEU A 248 13.71 7.50 2.14
N VAL A 249 13.62 7.87 0.85
CA VAL A 249 14.78 8.17 0.01
C VAL A 249 15.08 9.68 -0.10
N LYS A 250 14.07 10.54 0.02
CA LYS A 250 14.20 11.99 -0.20
C LYS A 250 15.28 12.60 0.70
N GLY A 251 16.30 13.21 0.06
CA GLY A 251 17.40 13.89 0.74
C GLY A 251 18.42 12.94 1.39
N LYS A 252 18.39 11.64 1.09
CA LYS A 252 19.27 10.63 1.71
C LYS A 252 20.09 9.91 0.64
N GLN A 253 21.33 10.39 0.40
CA GLN A 253 22.20 9.88 -0.68
C GLN A 253 22.45 8.38 -0.60
N SER A 254 22.70 7.83 0.59
CA SER A 254 22.88 6.38 0.78
C SER A 254 21.67 5.56 0.30
N ARG A 255 20.45 6.01 0.62
CA ARG A 255 19.21 5.33 0.21
C ARG A 255 18.90 5.54 -1.28
N VAL A 256 19.30 6.68 -1.86
CA VAL A 256 19.26 6.91 -3.32
C VAL A 256 20.21 5.97 -4.04
N MET A 257 21.43 5.75 -3.53
CA MET A 257 22.36 4.78 -4.10
C MET A 257 21.78 3.36 -4.06
N MET A 258 21.10 2.99 -2.97
CA MET A 258 20.39 1.71 -2.88
C MET A 258 19.33 1.55 -4.00
N LEU A 259 18.61 2.61 -4.36
CA LEU A 259 17.68 2.58 -5.49
C LEU A 259 18.36 2.31 -6.84
N MET A 260 19.60 2.75 -7.03
CA MET A 260 20.39 2.47 -8.23
C MET A 260 20.80 1.00 -8.29
N VAL A 261 21.24 0.43 -7.15
CA VAL A 261 21.58 -0.99 -7.04
C VAL A 261 20.41 -1.88 -7.43
N PHE A 262 19.19 -1.52 -7.02
CA PHE A 262 17.97 -2.26 -7.37
C PHE A 262 17.39 -1.94 -8.76
N LYS A 263 18.07 -1.14 -9.59
CA LYS A 263 17.59 -0.74 -10.93
C LYS A 263 16.14 -0.22 -10.89
N SER A 264 15.83 0.61 -9.90
CA SER A 264 14.45 1.07 -9.64
C SER A 264 13.86 2.01 -10.69
N ALA A 265 14.70 2.70 -11.48
CA ALA A 265 14.25 3.66 -12.49
C ALA A 265 13.22 3.10 -13.50
N PRO A 266 13.46 1.96 -14.19
CA PRO A 266 12.46 1.35 -15.07
C PRO A 266 11.20 0.90 -14.32
N ILE A 267 11.34 0.40 -13.09
CA ILE A 267 10.22 -0.05 -12.23
C ILE A 267 9.26 1.11 -11.97
N LEU A 268 9.81 2.23 -11.50
CA LEU A 268 9.04 3.44 -11.19
C LEU A 268 8.45 4.06 -12.47
N LYS A 269 9.21 4.10 -13.57
CA LYS A 269 8.71 4.58 -14.86
C LYS A 269 7.50 3.78 -15.35
N ARG A 270 7.48 2.45 -15.16
CA ARG A 270 6.33 1.61 -15.50
C ARG A 270 5.16 1.83 -14.55
N SER A 271 5.43 1.91 -13.25
CA SER A 271 4.41 2.11 -12.21
C SER A 271 3.65 3.44 -12.38
N LEU A 272 4.36 4.50 -12.77
CA LEU A 272 3.83 5.85 -12.94
C LEU A 272 3.18 6.11 -14.31
N LYS A 273 3.24 5.15 -15.25
CA LYS A 273 2.62 5.27 -16.59
C LYS A 273 1.10 5.11 -16.59
N ILE A 274 0.49 4.76 -15.45
CA ILE A 274 -0.96 4.64 -15.35
C ILE A 274 -1.56 6.04 -15.55
N ARG A 275 -2.34 6.18 -16.63
CA ARG A 275 -3.07 7.41 -16.99
C ARG A 275 -4.28 7.62 -16.08
N LEU A 276 -4.06 7.69 -14.78
CA LEU A 276 -5.00 8.29 -13.82
C LEU A 276 -4.33 9.56 -13.28
N GLY A 277 -5.04 10.69 -13.33
CA GLY A 277 -4.52 11.98 -12.83
C GLY A 277 -4.08 11.99 -11.36
N LEU A 278 -4.40 10.93 -10.59
CA LEU A 278 -4.02 10.76 -9.19
C LEU A 278 -2.59 10.22 -8.97
N PHE A 279 -1.93 9.68 -10.00
CA PHE A 279 -0.50 9.32 -9.94
C PHE A 279 0.43 10.48 -10.32
N GLN A 280 -0.11 11.64 -10.73
CA GLN A 280 0.65 12.77 -11.28
C GLN A 280 0.92 13.92 -10.28
N PHE A 281 0.88 13.69 -8.97
CA PHE A 281 1.22 14.70 -7.95
C PHE A 281 2.24 14.21 -6.93
#